data_AF-A0A218P4S1-F1
#
_entry.id   AF-A0A218P4S1-F1
#
_cell.length_a   1.000
_cell.length_b   1.000
_cell.length_c   1.000
_cell.angle_alpha   90.00
_cell.angle_beta   90.00
_cell.angle_gamma   90.00
#
_symmetry.space_group_name_H-M   'P 1'
#
loop_
_entity.id
_entity.type
_entity.pdbx_description
1 polymer ?
#
loop_
_entity_poly.entity_id
_entity_poly.type
_entity_poly.pdbx_seq_one_letter_code
_entity_poly.pdbx_strand_id
1 'polypeptide(L)'
;MDIVSEGLVSKVVVEEDRVTIYVAFARNTPVHPFAMAVNWPLQARIVRDMVKVLEDKLGYFEIVDDTSLQRYYPLDDEEEV
;
A
#
# COMPACT_ATOMS: atom_id res chain seq x y z
N MET A 1 4.17 -10.10 -15.31
CA MET A 1 4.86 -9.64 -14.09
C MET A 1 3.79 -9.11 -13.16
N ASP A 2 3.78 -9.53 -11.90
CA ASP A 2 2.73 -9.19 -10.92
C ASP A 2 3.34 -8.80 -9.57
N ILE A 3 2.61 -8.00 -8.79
CA ILE A 3 3.11 -7.39 -7.55
C ILE A 3 3.41 -8.40 -6.44
N VAL A 4 2.89 -9.63 -6.50
CA VAL A 4 3.15 -10.68 -5.51
C VAL A 4 4.45 -11.38 -5.85
N SER A 5 4.62 -11.80 -7.10
CA SER A 5 5.85 -12.45 -7.59
C SER A 5 7.07 -11.53 -7.49
N GLU A 6 6.90 -10.22 -7.68
CA GLU A 6 7.95 -9.21 -7.51
C GLU A 6 8.25 -8.85 -6.04
N GLY A 7 7.51 -9.44 -5.09
CA GLY A 7 7.70 -9.20 -3.66
C GLY A 7 7.33 -7.79 -3.21
N LEU A 8 6.47 -7.10 -3.96
CA LEU A 8 5.90 -5.81 -3.57
C LEU A 8 4.80 -5.99 -2.51
N VAL A 9 4.05 -7.09 -2.55
CA VAL A 9 3.19 -7.52 -1.44
C VAL A 9 3.99 -8.47 -0.55
N SER A 10 4.24 -8.08 0.69
CA SER A 10 5.09 -8.84 1.61
C SER A 10 4.30 -9.77 2.53
N LYS A 11 3.08 -9.37 2.92
CA LYS A 11 2.22 -10.17 3.80
C LYS A 11 0.76 -9.76 3.67
N VAL A 12 -0.15 -10.70 3.90
CA VAL A 12 -1.57 -10.41 4.14
C VAL A 12 -1.95 -10.97 5.51
N VAL A 13 -2.60 -10.15 6.33
CA VAL A 13 -3.16 -10.54 7.63
C VAL A 13 -4.68 -10.42 7.53
N VAL A 14 -5.37 -11.46 7.96
CA VAL A 14 -6.83 -11.49 8.02
C VAL A 14 -7.22 -11.65 9.48
N GLU A 15 -7.91 -10.64 10.00
CA GLU A 15 -8.55 -10.61 11.31
C GLU A 15 -10.07 -10.54 11.10
N GLU A 16 -10.86 -10.87 12.13
CA GLU A 16 -12.30 -11.19 12.03
C GLU A 16 -13.10 -10.32 11.04
N ASP A 17 -12.90 -8.99 11.06
CA ASP A 17 -13.58 -8.01 10.21
C ASP A 17 -12.62 -7.14 9.36
N ARG A 18 -11.30 -7.43 9.40
CA ARG A 18 -10.27 -6.58 8.81
C ARG A 18 -9.23 -7.37 8.04
N VAL A 19 -8.92 -6.91 6.82
CA VAL A 19 -7.78 -7.41 6.03
C VAL A 19 -6.68 -6.35 5.96
N THR A 20 -5.47 -6.67 6.41
CA THR A 20 -4.29 -5.79 6.27
C THR A 20 -3.35 -6.35 5.23
N ILE A 21 -3.10 -5.57 4.18
CA ILE A 21 -2.18 -5.90 3.10
C ILE A 21 -0.90 -5.09 3.31
N TYR A 22 0.19 -5.81 3.57
CA TYR A 22 1.51 -5.22 3.74
C TYR A 22 2.24 -5.12 2.40
N VAL A 23 2.73 -3.92 2.08
CA VAL A 23 3.51 -3.63 0.88
C VAL A 23 4.94 -3.24 1.23
N ALA A 24 5.89 -3.56 0.35
CA ALA A 24 7.31 -3.33 0.56
C ALA A 24 7.81 -2.10 -0.22
N PHE A 25 7.07 -0.99 -0.19
CA PHE A 25 7.38 0.18 -1.03
C PHE A 25 8.59 0.95 -0.52
N ALA A 26 8.68 1.17 0.79
CA ALA A 26 9.80 1.86 1.41
C ALA A 26 11.10 1.07 1.23
N ARG A 27 11.06 -0.26 1.40
CA ARG A 27 12.25 -1.12 1.23
C ARG A 27 12.80 -1.12 -0.20
N ASN A 28 11.92 -1.01 -1.19
CA ASN A 28 12.29 -1.06 -2.61
C ASN A 28 12.50 0.32 -3.23
N THR A 29 12.35 1.40 -2.46
CA THR A 29 12.56 2.78 -2.93
C THR A 29 13.81 3.35 -2.28
N PRO A 30 14.84 3.74 -3.06
CA PRO A 30 16.01 4.40 -2.51
C PRO A 30 15.62 5.64 -1.70
N VAL A 31 16.26 5.82 -0.54
CA VAL A 31 15.99 6.92 0.41
C VAL A 31 16.32 8.33 -0.13
N HIS A 32 16.82 8.45 -1.35
CA HIS A 32 17.15 9.74 -1.95
C HIS A 32 15.86 10.47 -2.37
N PRO A 33 15.69 11.78 -2.04
CA PRO A 33 14.43 12.50 -2.29
C PRO A 33 13.92 12.42 -3.73
N PHE A 34 14.82 12.49 -4.71
CA PHE A 34 14.47 12.33 -6.13
C PHE A 34 13.90 10.94 -6.45
N ALA A 35 14.50 9.87 -5.93
CA ALA A 35 14.03 8.51 -6.18
C ALA A 35 12.65 8.29 -5.54
N MET A 36 12.42 8.84 -4.34
CA MET A 36 11.11 8.83 -3.69
C MET A 36 10.06 9.56 -4.54
N ALA A 37 10.36 10.77 -5.02
CA ALA A 37 9.44 11.57 -5.82
C ALA A 37 9.04 10.89 -7.14
N VAL A 38 9.99 10.19 -7.79
CA VAL A 38 9.72 9.46 -9.04
C VAL A 38 8.93 8.16 -8.78
N ASN A 39 9.14 7.51 -7.63
CA ASN A 39 8.43 6.27 -7.29
C ASN A 39 7.02 6.52 -6.73
N TRP A 40 6.77 7.66 -6.09
CA TRP A 40 5.48 7.97 -5.47
C TRP A 40 4.28 7.85 -6.43
N PRO A 41 4.31 8.39 -7.66
CA PRO A 41 3.19 8.22 -8.61
C PRO A 41 2.93 6.75 -8.97
N LEU A 42 3.98 5.93 -9.06
CA LEU A 42 3.85 4.50 -9.34
C LEU A 42 3.21 3.77 -8.15
N GLN A 43 3.67 4.04 -6.93
CA GLN A 43 3.09 3.50 -5.70
C GLN A 43 1.60 3.89 -5.56
N ALA A 44 1.28 5.16 -5.76
CA ALA A 44 -0.10 5.66 -5.72
C ALA A 44 -0.99 4.99 -6.77
N ARG A 45 -0.46 4.72 -7.98
CA ARG A 45 -1.18 3.95 -9.01
C ARG A 45 -1.43 2.52 -8.59
N ILE A 46 -0.42 1.83 -8.06
CA ILE A 46 -0.54 0.44 -7.58
C ILE A 46 -1.62 0.36 -6.50
N VAL A 47 -1.58 1.25 -5.50
CA VAL A 47 -2.58 1.30 -4.42
C VAL A 47 -3.98 1.52 -4.98
N ARG A 48 -4.15 2.49 -5.90
CA ARG A 48 -5.45 2.75 -6.54
C ARG A 48 -5.98 1.53 -7.29
N ASP A 49 -5.12 0.86 -8.04
CA ASP A 49 -5.49 -0.33 -8.80
C ASP A 49 -5.86 -1.50 -7.86
N MET A 50 -5.16 -1.64 -6.72
CA MET A 50 -5.50 -2.61 -5.67
C MET A 50 -6.87 -2.31 -5.06
N VAL A 51 -7.12 -1.06 -4.63
CA VAL A 51 -8.39 -0.64 -4.03
C VAL A 51 -9.54 -0.96 -4.98
N LYS A 52 -9.44 -0.54 -6.25
CA LYS A 52 -10.46 -0.81 -7.26
C LYS A 52 -10.80 -2.29 -7.45
N VAL A 53 -9.82 -3.18 -7.27
CA VAL A 53 -10.02 -4.63 -7.44
C VAL A 53 -10.60 -5.28 -6.18
N LEU A 54 -10.35 -4.69 -5.01
CA LEU A 54 -10.65 -5.27 -3.70
C LEU A 54 -11.88 -4.66 -3.02
N GLU A 55 -12.25 -3.42 -3.36
CA GLU A 55 -13.36 -2.68 -2.73
C GLU A 55 -14.70 -3.44 -2.77
N ASP A 56 -14.99 -4.15 -3.86
CA ASP A 56 -16.23 -4.93 -4.00
C ASP A 56 -16.12 -6.37 -3.45
N LYS A 57 -14.94 -6.77 -2.94
CA LYS A 57 -14.65 -8.16 -2.57
C LYS A 57 -14.36 -8.34 -1.09
N LEU A 58 -13.78 -7.32 -0.46
CA LEU A 58 -13.43 -7.32 0.95
C LEU A 58 -14.40 -6.43 1.72
N GLY A 59 -14.56 -6.71 3.01
CA GLY A 59 -15.15 -5.75 3.94
C GLY A 59 -14.18 -4.60 4.18
N TYR A 60 -13.86 -4.32 5.44
CA TYR A 60 -12.83 -3.34 5.75
C TYR A 60 -11.43 -3.89 5.44
N PHE A 61 -10.61 -3.10 4.75
CA PHE A 61 -9.22 -3.45 4.47
C PHE A 61 -8.29 -2.23 4.48
N GLU A 62 -7.02 -2.50 4.78
CA GLU A 62 -5.96 -1.49 4.83
C GLU A 62 -4.77 -1.92 3.96
N ILE A 63 -4.09 -0.93 3.37
CA ILE A 63 -2.82 -1.12 2.66
C ILE A 63 -1.74 -0.33 3.41
N VAL A 64 -0.74 -1.02 3.92
CA VAL A 64 0.26 -0.47 4.86
C VAL A 64 1.66 -0.86 4.42
N ASP A 65 2.63 0.04 4.52
CA ASP A 65 4.04 -0.30 4.30
C ASP A 65 4.57 -1.22 5.42
N ASP A 66 5.29 -2.28 5.06
CA ASP A 66 5.82 -3.26 6.01
C ASP A 66 6.99 -2.75 6.85
N THR A 67 7.63 -1.66 6.41
CA THR A 67 8.83 -1.12 7.02
C THR A 67 8.52 0.19 7.74
N SER A 68 7.89 1.15 7.05
CA SER A 68 7.58 2.47 7.62
C SER A 68 6.27 2.49 8.41
N LEU A 69 5.42 1.46 8.27
CA LEU A 69 4.05 1.42 8.79
C LEU A 69 3.16 2.55 8.26
N GLN A 70 3.59 3.25 7.20
CA GLN A 70 2.79 4.25 6.53
C GLN A 70 1.55 3.57 5.94
N ARG A 71 0.37 4.11 6.26
CA ARG A 71 -0.88 3.69 5.64
C ARG A 71 -1.05 4.39 4.30
N TYR A 72 -1.30 3.61 3.25
CA TYR A 72 -1.63 4.08 1.91
C TYR A 72 -3.14 4.01 1.61
N TYR A 73 -3.86 3.14 2.32
CA TYR A 73 -5.31 3.04 2.23
C TYR A 73 -5.93 2.50 3.54
N PRO A 74 -7.08 3.03 3.99
CA PRO A 74 -7.58 4.35 3.60
C PRO A 74 -6.51 5.41 3.87
N LEU A 75 -6.43 6.45 3.04
CA LEU A 75 -5.57 7.58 3.39
C LEU A 75 -6.16 8.14 4.68
N ASP A 76 -5.33 8.33 5.70
CA ASP A 76 -5.78 9.07 6.88
C ASP A 76 -6.25 10.43 6.35
N ASP A 77 -7.50 10.80 6.65
CA ASP A 77 -8.04 12.10 6.28
C ASP A 77 -7.03 13.13 6.77
N GLU A 78 -6.46 13.92 5.85
CA GLU A 78 -5.71 15.12 6.24
C GLU A 78 -6.64 15.88 7.17
N GLU A 79 -6.25 16.02 8.44
CA GLU A 79 -6.96 16.84 9.41
C GLU A 79 -7.44 18.12 8.70
N GLU A 80 -8.74 18.41 8.76
CA GLU A 80 -9.25 19.73 8.40
C GLU A 80 -8.44 20.78 9.17
N VAL A 81 -7.55 21.50 8.48
CA VAL A 81 -6.85 22.70 8.98
C VAL A 81 -7.29 23.94 8.22
#